data_AF-A0A4R1WZL6-F1
#
_entry.id   AF-A0A4R1WZL6-F1
#
_cell.length_a   1.000
_cell.length_b   1.000
_cell.length_c   1.000
_cell.angle_alpha   90.00
_cell.angle_beta   90.00
_cell.angle_gamma   90.00
#
_symmetry.space_group_name_H-M   'P 1'
#
loop_
_entity.id
_entity.type
_entity.pdbx_description
1 polymer ?
#
loop_
_entity_poly.entity_id
_entity_poly.type
_entity_poly.pdbx_seq_one_letter_code
_entity_poly.pdbx_strand_id
1 'polypeptide(L)' 'MDVLFIGLGQMGSSMADNLAAAGHQVTVWNRDRAKAEPFAARVAKVAADLATPARAVTVMTMP' A
#
# COMPACT_ATOMS: atom_id res chain seq x y z
N MET A 1 9.19 -8.93 3.94
CA MET A 1 9.67 -7.83 3.07
C MET A 1 8.72 -6.67 3.23
N ASP A 2 9.23 -5.46 3.28
CA ASP A 2 8.43 -4.25 3.44
C ASP A 2 8.14 -3.69 2.04
N VAL A 3 6.87 -3.48 1.70
CA VAL A 3 6.42 -3.07 0.36
C VAL A 3 5.61 -1.79 0.46
N LEU A 4 5.89 -0.80 -0.39
CA LEU A 4 5.07 0.39 -0.55
C LEU A 4 4.31 0.31 -1.88
N PHE A 5 2.98 0.32 -1.79
CA PHE A 5 2.08 0.37 -2.93
C PHE A 5 1.61 1.81 -3.16
N ILE A 6 1.91 2.35 -4.35
CA ILE A 6 1.50 3.69 -4.77
C ILE A 6 0.50 3.53 -5.92
N GLY A 7 -0.75 3.87 -5.65
CA GLY A 7 -1.85 3.70 -6.59
C GLY A 7 -2.71 2.48 -6.25
N LEU A 8 -3.94 2.73 -5.83
CA LEU A 8 -4.92 1.72 -5.42
C LEU A 8 -6.08 1.64 -6.42
N GLY A 9 -5.74 1.36 -7.69
CA GLY A 9 -6.73 0.93 -8.69
C GLY A 9 -7.14 -0.53 -8.48
N GLN A 10 -8.05 -1.06 -9.32
CA GLN A 10 -8.59 -2.43 -9.20
C GLN A 10 -7.52 -3.52 -9.08
N MET A 11 -6.42 -3.41 -9.84
CA MET A 11 -5.32 -4.37 -9.78
C MET A 11 -4.43 -4.14 -8.56
N GLY A 12 -4.08 -2.87 -8.28
CA GLY A 12 -3.20 -2.50 -7.17
C GLY A 12 -3.80 -2.86 -5.80
N SER A 13 -5.12 -2.72 -5.65
CA SER A 13 -5.84 -3.16 -4.46
C SER A 13 -5.67 -4.65 -4.18
N SER A 14 -5.97 -5.49 -5.18
CA SER A 14 -5.89 -6.94 -5.02
C SER A 14 -4.46 -7.41 -4.78
N MET A 15 -3.46 -6.75 -5.38
CA MET A 15 -2.05 -7.10 -5.15
C MET A 15 -1.59 -6.72 -3.74
N ALA A 16 -1.95 -5.53 -3.25
CA ALA A 16 -1.67 -5.12 -1.87
C ALA A 16 -2.29 -6.09 -0.86
N ASP A 17 -3.51 -6.54 -1.11
CA ASP A 17 -4.21 -7.52 -0.29
C ASP A 17 -3.52 -8.89 -0.26
N ASN A 18 -3.15 -9.39 -1.43
CA ASN A 18 -2.46 -10.68 -1.55
C ASN A 18 -1.11 -10.66 -0.83
N LEU A 19 -0.36 -9.57 -0.96
CA LEU A 19 0.93 -9.41 -0.28
C LEU A 19 0.76 -9.33 1.24
N ALA A 20 -0.27 -8.62 1.73
CA ALA A 20 -0.57 -8.55 3.15
C ALA A 20 -1.00 -9.93 3.70
N ALA A 21 -1.86 -10.65 2.98
CA ALA A 21 -2.28 -12.01 3.32
C ALA A 21 -1.12 -13.01 3.31
N ALA A 22 -0.10 -12.81 2.46
CA ALA A 22 1.13 -13.59 2.44
C ALA A 22 2.10 -13.26 3.60
N GLY A 23 1.73 -12.34 4.51
CA GLY A 23 2.52 -11.96 5.68
C GLY A 23 3.59 -10.90 5.39
N HIS A 24 3.52 -10.20 4.25
CA HIS A 24 4.39 -9.06 3.97
C HIS A 24 3.88 -7.79 4.67
N GLN A 25 4.81 -6.91 5.04
CA GLN A 25 4.49 -5.62 5.64
C GLN A 25 4.14 -4.64 4.52
N VAL A 26 2.86 -4.57 4.18
CA VAL A 26 2.38 -3.71 3.10
C VAL A 26 2.02 -2.34 3.67
N THR A 27 2.61 -1.30 3.10
CA THR A 27 2.17 0.09 3.26
C THR A 27 1.49 0.51 1.97
N VAL A 28 0.34 1.16 2.06
CA VAL A 28 -0.35 1.70 0.87
C VAL A 28 -0.43 3.22 0.94
N TRP A 29 -0.32 3.85 -0.22
CA TRP A 29 -0.57 5.26 -0.40
C TRP A 29 -1.32 5.48 -1.71
N ASN A 30 -2.25 6.42 -1.70
CA ASN A 30 -2.93 6.86 -2.90
C ASN A 30 -3.16 8.37 -2.82
N ARG A 31 -3.09 9.05 -3.98
CA ARG A 31 -3.31 10.50 -4.05
C ARG A 31 -4.67 10.91 -3.48
N ASP A 32 -5.68 10.09 -3.76
CA ASP A 32 -6.99 10.19 -3.12
C ASP A 32 -7.02 9.27 -1.89
N ARG A 33 -7.06 9.87 -0.69
CA ARG A 33 -7.02 9.13 0.58
C ARG A 33 -8.24 8.25 0.78
N ALA A 34 -9.40 8.61 0.24
CA ALA A 34 -10.63 7.82 0.36
C ALA A 34 -10.48 6.41 -0.26
N LYS A 35 -9.56 6.25 -1.22
CA LYS A 35 -9.25 4.93 -1.81
C LYS A 35 -8.29 4.10 -0.96
N ALA A 36 -7.53 4.72 -0.06
CA ALA A 36 -6.56 4.05 0.80
C ALA A 36 -7.12 3.70 2.19
N GLU A 37 -8.09 4.49 2.69
CA GLU A 37 -8.76 4.24 3.98
C GLU A 37 -9.33 2.82 4.16
N PRO A 38 -9.97 2.19 3.16
CA PRO A 38 -10.50 0.83 3.30
C PRO A 38 -9.43 -0.24 3.58
N PHE A 39 -8.16 0.07 3.30
CA PHE A 39 -7.04 -0.86 3.53
C PHE A 39 -6.51 -0.79 4.96
N ALA A 40 -6.94 0.15 5.80
CA ALA A 40 -6.42 0.35 7.15
C ALA A 40 -6.52 -0.91 8.04
N ALA A 41 -7.53 -1.75 7.82
CA ALA A 41 -7.71 -3.01 8.55
C ALA A 41 -6.97 -4.21 7.92
N ARG A 42 -6.41 -4.04 6.71
CA ARG A 42 -5.93 -5.13 5.85
C ARG A 42 -4.43 -5.08 5.60
N VAL A 43 -3.86 -3.88 5.64
CA VAL A 43 -2.42 -3.65 5.43
C VAL A 43 -1.76 -3.19 6.73
N ALA A 44 -0.43 -3.24 6.77
CA ALA A 44 0.33 -2.80 7.94
C ALA A 44 0.19 -1.29 8.17
N LYS A 45 0.08 -0.49 7.11
CA LYS A 45 -0.03 0.97 7.21
C LYS A 45 -0.70 1.63 6.00
N VAL A 46 -1.53 2.62 6.25
CA VAL A 46 -1.95 3.60 5.24
C VAL A 46 -1.12 4.87 5.44
N ALA A 47 -0.25 5.19 4.48
CA ALA A 47 0.60 6.38 4.57
C ALA A 47 -0.21 7.65 4.28
N ALA A 48 0.12 8.74 4.98
CA ALA A 48 -0.52 10.04 4.76
C ALA A 48 0.11 10.81 3.58
N ASP A 49 1.41 10.61 3.37
CA ASP A 49 2.19 11.20 2.29
C ASP A 49 3.28 10.23 1.81
N LEU A 50 3.84 10.52 0.63
CA LEU A 50 5.03 9.80 0.13
C LEU A 50 6.30 10.19 0.90
N ALA A 51 6.26 11.33 1.60
CA ALA A 51 7.26 11.76 2.57
C ALA A 51 7.25 10.93 3.86
N THR A 52 6.46 9.86 3.90
CA THR A 52 6.58 8.74 4.82
C THR A 52 7.43 7.63 4.17
N PRO A 53 8.75 7.78 3.97
CA PRO A 53 9.63 6.66 3.69
C PRO A 53 10.19 6.15 5.02
N ALA A 54 10.42 4.84 5.13
CA ALA A 54 11.49 4.40 6.03
C ALA A 54 12.03 3.00 5.74
N ARG A 55 11.23 2.06 5.21
CA ARG A 55 11.72 0.68 5.04
C ARG A 55 11.21 -0.11 3.84
N ALA A 56 10.31 0.44 3.02
CA ALA A 56 9.84 -0.30 1.86
C ALA A 56 11.01 -0.62 0.91
N VAL A 57 11.34 -1.89 0.80
CA VAL A 57 12.42 -2.42 -0.03
C VAL A 57 12.01 -2.37 -1.51
N THR A 58 10.69 -2.37 -1.77
CA THR A 58 10.11 -2.33 -3.11
C THR A 58 8.98 -1.31 -3.18
N VAL A 59 9.04 -0.43 -4.19
CA VAL A 59 7.97 0.50 -4.55
C VAL A 59 7.27 0.01 -5.81
N MET A 60 5.96 -0.16 -5.74
CA MET A 60 5.12 -0.54 -6.88
C MET A 60 4.20 0.62 -7.23
N THR A 61 4.35 1.17 -8.45
CA THR A 61 3.53 2.27 -8.97
C THR A 61 2.66 1.76 -10.09
N MET A 62 1.34 1.95 -10.00
CA MET A 62 0.41 1.65 -11.11
C MET A 62 -0.29 2.95 -11.53
N PRO A 63 -0.25 3.32 -12.83
CA PRO A 63 -0.95 4.50 -13.33
C PRO A 63 -2.48 4.36 -13.29
#